data_AF-A0A9D6NEF9-F1
#
_entry.id   AF-A0A9D6NEF9-F1
#
_cell.length_a   1.000
_cell.length_b   1.000
_cell.length_c   1.000
_cell.angle_alpha   90.00
_cell.angle_beta   90.00
_cell.angle_gamma   90.00
#
_symmetry.space_group_name_H-M   'P 1'
#
loop_
_entity.id
_entity.type
_entity.pdbx_description
1 polymer ?
#
loop_
_entity_poly.entity_id
_entity_poly.type
_entity_poly.pdbx_seq_one_letter_code
_entity_poly.pdbx_strand_id
1 'polypeptide(L)'
;MFENCAETVSQKADRLRRNYRVILTGPNRGLVIGDHDTYEVAETLGGWTCTCPWGRYKGHLKSCSHVVAARRALKDPVSQAPVVRLAEMLVTSAR
;
A
#
# COMPACT_ATOMS: atom_id res chain seq x y z
N MET A 1 -29.81 -11.90 -8.99
CA MET A 1 -29.27 -11.35 -7.73
C MET A 1 -27.76 -11.48 -7.79
N PHE A 2 -27.02 -10.38 -7.94
CA PHE A 2 -25.57 -10.42 -7.79
C PHE A 2 -25.28 -10.39 -6.28
N GLU A 3 -24.74 -11.48 -5.75
CA GLU A 3 -24.18 -11.50 -4.40
C GLU A 3 -23.08 -10.44 -4.32
N ASN A 4 -23.34 -9.37 -3.56
CA ASN A 4 -22.34 -8.36 -3.22
C ASN A 4 -21.42 -8.96 -2.14
N CYS A 5 -20.58 -9.92 -2.52
CA CYS A 5 -19.53 -10.44 -1.63
C CYS A 5 -18.55 -9.31 -1.33
N ALA A 6 -18.54 -8.83 -0.08
CA ALA A 6 -17.62 -7.80 0.36
C ALA A 6 -16.16 -8.18 0.02
N GLU A 7 -15.43 -7.26 -0.62
CA GLU A 7 -14.03 -7.46 -0.99
C GLU A 7 -13.20 -7.85 0.23
N THR A 8 -12.48 -8.97 0.16
CA THR A 8 -11.58 -9.40 1.23
C THR A 8 -10.36 -8.49 1.33
N VAL A 9 -9.71 -8.46 2.50
CA VAL A 9 -8.44 -7.75 2.71
C VAL A 9 -7.39 -8.12 1.65
N SER A 10 -7.29 -9.40 1.29
CA SER A 10 -6.33 -9.88 0.30
C SER A 10 -6.65 -9.37 -1.10
N GLN A 11 -7.92 -9.42 -1.51
CA GLN A 11 -8.35 -8.92 -2.83
C GLN A 11 -8.09 -7.42 -2.95
N LYS A 12 -8.44 -6.65 -1.90
CA LYS A 12 -8.16 -5.21 -1.86
C LYS A 12 -6.66 -4.92 -1.93
N ALA A 13 -5.84 -5.67 -1.21
CA ALA A 13 -4.40 -5.51 -1.24
C ALA A 13 -3.80 -5.77 -2.63
N ASP A 14 -4.29 -6.80 -3.33
CA ASP A 14 -3.86 -7.09 -4.69
C ASP A 14 -4.30 -6.01 -5.67
N ARG A 15 -5.53 -5.50 -5.55
CA ARG A 15 -6.04 -4.38 -6.35
C ARG A 15 -5.15 -3.13 -6.17
N LEU A 16 -4.83 -2.76 -4.94
CA LEU A 16 -3.96 -1.62 -4.64
C LEU A 16 -2.58 -1.77 -5.28
N ARG A 17 -1.96 -2.96 -5.15
CA ARG A 17 -0.64 -3.24 -5.73
C ARG A 17 -0.66 -3.24 -7.26
N ARG A 18 -1.63 -3.92 -7.87
CA ARG A 18 -1.73 -4.06 -9.34
C ARG A 18 -2.04 -2.73 -10.03
N ASN A 19 -2.76 -1.85 -9.36
CA ASN A 19 -3.08 -0.52 -9.88
C ASN A 19 -2.03 0.53 -9.51
N TYR A 20 -0.82 0.12 -9.11
CA TYR A 20 0.31 1.00 -8.80
C TYR A 20 0.01 2.05 -7.72
N ARG A 21 -0.87 1.70 -6.76
CA ARG A 21 -1.28 2.58 -5.64
C ARG A 21 -0.40 2.42 -4.40
N VAL A 22 0.76 1.78 -4.54
CA VAL A 22 1.75 1.57 -3.47
C VAL A 22 3.05 2.21 -3.91
N ILE A 23 3.54 3.17 -3.11
CA ILE A 23 4.78 3.90 -3.32
C ILE A 23 5.73 3.51 -2.19
N LEU A 24 6.72 2.66 -2.49
CA LEU A 24 7.76 2.33 -1.51
C LEU A 24 8.78 3.48 -1.42
N THR A 25 8.96 4.03 -0.22
CA THR A 25 9.89 5.15 0.06
C THR A 25 11.12 4.71 0.85
N GLY A 26 11.24 3.40 1.08
CA GLY A 26 12.36 2.73 1.75
C GLY A 26 12.07 1.24 1.94
N PRO A 27 13.02 0.46 2.47
CA PRO A 27 12.85 -0.98 2.66
C PRO A 27 11.73 -1.32 3.66
N ASN A 28 11.48 -0.43 4.62
CA ASN A 28 10.57 -0.67 5.74
C ASN A 28 9.43 0.35 5.80
N ARG A 29 9.21 1.14 4.73
CA ARG A 29 8.19 2.19 4.71
C ARG A 29 7.68 2.50 3.32
N GLY A 30 6.45 3.00 3.25
CA GLY A 30 5.84 3.47 2.02
C GLY A 30 4.52 4.18 2.24
N LEU A 31 3.97 4.69 1.15
CA LEU A 31 2.65 5.29 1.08
C LEU A 31 1.74 4.35 0.30
N VAL A 32 0.51 4.19 0.76
CA VAL A 32 -0.54 3.46 0.04
C VAL A 32 -1.71 4.37 -0.18
N ILE A 33 -2.02 4.63 -1.46
CA ILE A 33 -3.16 5.45 -1.87
C ILE A 33 -4.41 4.57 -1.77
N GLY A 34 -5.13 4.65 -0.66
CA GLY A 34 -6.39 3.94 -0.43
C GLY A 34 -7.57 4.60 -1.13
N ASP A 35 -8.76 4.02 -0.98
CA ASP A 35 -9.97 4.53 -1.66
C ASP A 35 -10.43 5.91 -1.15
N HIS A 36 -10.08 6.28 0.09
CA HIS A 36 -10.50 7.53 0.72
C HIS A 36 -9.36 8.51 1.02
N ASP A 37 -8.13 8.01 1.17
CA ASP A 37 -6.96 8.83 1.55
C ASP A 37 -5.66 8.08 1.25
N THR A 38 -4.52 8.75 1.39
CA THR A 38 -3.19 8.17 1.35
C THR A 38 -2.72 7.85 2.77
N TYR A 39 -2.28 6.61 2.97
CA TYR A 39 -1.88 6.14 4.29
C TYR A 39 -0.41 5.76 4.31
N GLU A 40 0.28 6.19 5.37
CA GLU A 40 1.63 5.73 5.66
C GLU A 40 1.58 4.30 6.18
N VAL A 41 2.50 3.49 5.69
CA VAL A 41 2.72 2.12 6.12
C VAL A 41 4.19 1.98 6.47
N ALA A 42 4.49 1.50 7.67
CA ALA A 42 5.86 1.35 8.15
C ALA A 42 6.02 0.14 9.05
N GLU A 43 7.15 -0.55 8.94
CA GLU A 43 7.58 -1.56 9.89
C GLU A 43 8.23 -0.88 11.10
N THR A 44 7.72 -1.21 12.28
CA THR A 44 8.23 -0.75 13.58
C THR A 44 8.72 -1.94 14.39
N LEU A 45 9.29 -1.71 15.57
CA LEU A 45 9.66 -2.80 16.49
C LEU A 45 8.46 -3.70 16.87
N GLY A 46 7.24 -3.16 16.84
CA GLY A 46 5.99 -3.90 17.07
C GLY A 46 5.40 -4.56 15.82
N GLY A 47 6.13 -4.55 14.70
CA GLY A 47 5.67 -5.03 13.40
C GLY A 47 5.12 -3.95 12.49
N TRP A 48 4.43 -4.38 11.43
CA TRP A 48 3.90 -3.50 10.41
C TRP A 48 2.68 -2.70 10.88
N THR A 49 2.76 -1.39 10.73
CA THR A 49 1.70 -0.44 11.10
C THR A 49 1.19 0.32 9.88
N CYS A 50 -0.02 0.86 9.99
CA CYS A 50 -0.61 1.71 8.98
C CYS A 50 -1.46 2.80 9.62
N THR A 51 -1.40 4.01 9.07
CA THR A 51 -2.15 5.16 9.58
C THR A 51 -3.63 5.17 9.21
N CYS A 52 -4.14 4.18 8.46
CA CYS A 52 -5.58 4.07 8.22
C CYS A 52 -6.36 3.78 9.51
N PRO A 53 -7.66 4.12 9.60
CA PRO A 53 -8.45 3.90 10.82
C PRO A 53 -8.39 2.45 11.33
N TRP A 54 -8.48 1.45 10.44
CA TRP A 54 -8.31 0.05 10.84
C TRP A 54 -6.92 -0.22 11.42
N GLY A 55 -5.87 0.27 10.78
CA GLY A 55 -4.49 0.08 11.22
C GLY A 55 -4.26 0.71 12.60
N ARG A 56 -4.76 1.93 12.83
CA ARG A 56 -4.63 2.64 14.11
C ARG A 56 -5.37 1.95 15.25
N TYR A 57 -6.63 1.54 15.04
CA TYR A 57 -7.49 1.06 16.14
C TYR A 57 -7.54 -0.46 16.27
N LYS A 58 -7.30 -1.21 15.19
CA LYS A 58 -7.48 -2.67 15.11
C LYS A 58 -6.28 -3.41 14.50
N GLY A 59 -5.18 -2.71 14.21
CA GLY A 59 -3.99 -3.30 13.60
C GLY A 59 -3.36 -4.41 14.44
N HIS A 60 -3.50 -4.35 15.77
CA HIS A 60 -3.05 -5.39 16.70
C HIS A 60 -3.83 -6.70 16.58
N LEU A 61 -5.07 -6.67 16.04
CA LEU A 61 -5.88 -7.87 15.84
C LEU A 61 -5.53 -8.56 14.53
N LYS A 62 -5.51 -7.79 13.43
CA LYS A 62 -5.22 -8.28 12.06
C LYS A 62 -4.70 -7.13 11.20
N SER A 63 -3.80 -7.47 10.27
CA SER A 63 -3.28 -6.51 9.28
C SER A 63 -4.40 -5.98 8.38
N CYS A 64 -4.35 -4.68 8.07
CA CYS A 64 -5.20 -4.09 7.05
C CYS A 64 -4.71 -4.41 5.63
N SER A 65 -5.64 -4.38 4.68
CA SER A 65 -5.50 -3.61 3.44
C SER A 65 -4.09 -3.25 2.95
N HIS A 66 -3.70 -2.06 3.40
CA HIS A 66 -2.53 -1.32 2.98
C HIS A 66 -1.23 -1.98 3.45
N VAL A 67 -1.21 -2.54 4.67
CA VAL A 67 -0.04 -3.31 5.17
C VAL A 67 0.21 -4.51 4.26
N VAL A 68 -0.84 -5.26 3.92
CA VAL A 68 -0.71 -6.43 3.05
C VAL A 68 -0.23 -6.02 1.65
N ALA A 69 -0.77 -4.92 1.11
CA ALA A 69 -0.35 -4.39 -0.20
C ALA A 69 1.13 -3.99 -0.22
N ALA A 70 1.60 -3.24 0.79
CA ALA A 70 3.00 -2.82 0.91
C ALA A 70 3.96 -4.02 1.04
N ARG A 71 3.62 -4.99 1.89
CA ARG A 71 4.42 -6.21 2.06
C ARG A 71 4.51 -7.05 0.79
N ARG A 72 3.45 -7.06 -0.04
CA ARG A 72 3.47 -7.72 -1.35
C ARG A 72 4.28 -6.95 -2.37
N ALA A 73 4.17 -5.62 -2.40
CA ALA A 73 4.97 -4.77 -3.29
C ALA A 73 6.47 -4.92 -3.00
N LEU A 74 6.88 -5.02 -1.73
CA LEU A 74 8.28 -5.29 -1.36
C LEU A 74 8.84 -6.60 -1.93
N LYS A 75 7.98 -7.60 -2.17
CA LYS A 75 8.36 -8.90 -2.75
C LYS A 75 8.22 -8.93 -4.27
N ASP A 76 7.69 -7.88 -4.87
CA ASP A 76 7.41 -7.81 -6.31
C ASP A 76 7.91 -6.47 -6.87
N PRO A 77 9.21 -6.40 -7.26
CA PRO A 77 9.81 -5.19 -7.81
C PRO A 77 9.10 -4.66 -9.05
N VAL A 78 8.46 -5.53 -9.84
CA VAL A 78 7.73 -5.13 -11.07
C VAL A 78 6.56 -4.21 -10.72
N SER A 79 5.96 -4.38 -9.55
CA SER A 79 4.87 -3.51 -9.07
C SER A 79 5.29 -2.05 -8.84
N GLN A 80 6.59 -1.77 -8.74
CA GLN A 80 7.12 -0.42 -8.54
C GLN A 80 7.59 0.24 -9.84
N ALA A 81 7.72 -0.50 -10.96
CA ALA A 81 8.29 0.05 -12.19
C ALA A 81 7.56 1.31 -12.70
N PRO A 82 6.21 1.39 -12.70
CA PRO A 82 5.53 2.62 -13.12
C PRO A 82 5.71 3.79 -12.15
N VAL A 83 5.79 3.50 -10.85
CA VAL A 83 6.02 4.51 -9.80
C VAL A 83 7.41 5.12 -9.94
N VAL A 84 8.43 4.27 -10.18
CA VAL A 84 9.81 4.71 -10.43
C VAL A 84 9.88 5.57 -11.68
N ARG A 85 9.28 5.12 -12.79
CA ARG A 85 9.23 5.88 -14.04
C ARG A 85 8.57 7.25 -13.87
N LEU A 86 7.48 7.33 -13.10
CA LEU A 86 6.84 8.60 -12.78
C LEU A 86 7.77 9.50 -11.95
N ALA A 87 8.43 8.96 -10.93
CA ALA A 87 9.38 9.73 -10.11
C ALA A 87 10.52 10.31 -10.95
N GLU A 88 11.07 9.54 -11.89
CA GLU A 88 12.09 10.02 -12.84
C GLU A 88 11.58 11.20 -13.67
N MET A 89 10.38 11.09 -14.25
CA MET A 89 9.76 12.18 -15.03
C MET A 89 9.55 13.46 -14.22
N LEU A 90 9.11 13.33 -12.97
CA LEU A 90 8.88 14.47 -12.08
C LEU A 90 10.19 15.17 -11.72
N VAL A 91 11.25 14.40 -11.45
CA VAL A 91 12.58 14.96 -11.16
C VAL A 91 13.16 15.68 -12.37
N THR A 92 12.96 15.16 -13.58
CA THR A 92 13.44 15.84 -14.81
C THR A 92 12.67 17.12 -15.11
N SER A 93 11.36 17.16 -14.84
CA SER A 93 10.51 18.32 -15.13
C SER A 93 10.64 19.45 -14.09
N ALA A 94 11.22 19.17 -12.93
CA ALA A 94 11.47 20.14 -11.86
C ALA A 94 12.82 20.87 -12.00
N ARG A 95 13.54 20.65 -13.10
CA ARG A 95 14.78 21.33 -13.47
C ARG A 95 14.53 22.27 -14.64
#